data_AF-A0A919I681-F1
#
_entry.id   AF-A0A919I681-F1
#
_cell.length_a   1.000
_cell.length_b   1.000
_cell.length_c   1.000
_cell.angle_alpha   90.00
_cell.angle_beta   90.00
_cell.angle_gamma   90.00
#
_symmetry.space_group_name_H-M   'P 1'
#
loop_
_entity.id
_entity.type
_entity.pdbx_description
1 polymer ?
#
loop_
_entity_poly.entity_id
_entity_poly.type
_entity_poly.pdbx_seq_one_letter_code
_entity_poly.pdbx_strand_id
1 'polypeptide(L)'
;MNLKSALIKLYFLLVHADGEFNDREVALGIQMAKTEGINEVEFKATLDSLLKRTSANIQAEGIEEIKKLDHAKQIRCVAWLCVVANADGFMDKTEWQFIYKIYHKELGLNLDEIMKVQKELVGITSKKPMMFTAVL
;
A
#
# COMPACT_ATOMS: atom_id res chain seq x y z
N MET A 1 -15.28 7.95 -5.52
CA MET A 1 -13.99 7.82 -6.23
C MET A 1 -13.16 6.74 -5.55
N ASN A 2 -12.40 5.94 -6.29
CA ASN A 2 -12.01 4.60 -5.83
C ASN A 2 -10.61 4.55 -5.18
N LEU A 3 -10.56 4.69 -3.85
CA LEU A 3 -9.37 4.46 -3.01
C LEU A 3 -8.64 3.15 -3.37
N LYS A 4 -9.40 2.09 -3.66
CA LYS A 4 -8.89 0.74 -3.90
C LYS A 4 -7.97 0.71 -5.13
N SER A 5 -8.38 1.33 -6.22
CA SER A 5 -7.59 1.39 -7.46
C SER A 5 -6.26 2.10 -7.25
N ALA A 6 -6.28 3.28 -6.62
CA ALA A 6 -5.07 4.04 -6.34
C ALA A 6 -4.10 3.24 -5.46
N LEU A 7 -4.63 2.62 -4.41
CA LEU A 7 -3.83 1.85 -3.46
C LEU A 7 -3.18 0.61 -4.11
N ILE A 8 -3.92 -0.14 -4.93
CA ILE A 8 -3.37 -1.33 -5.61
C ILE A 8 -2.28 -0.94 -6.60
N LYS A 9 -2.47 0.13 -7.37
CA LYS A 9 -1.46 0.62 -8.33
C LYS A 9 -0.18 1.07 -7.63
N LEU A 10 -0.32 1.82 -6.53
CA LEU A 10 0.84 2.29 -5.77
C LEU A 10 1.54 1.16 -5.03
N TYR A 11 0.79 0.20 -4.48
CA TYR A 11 1.33 -1.05 -3.94
C TYR A 11 2.14 -1.79 -5.00
N PHE A 12 1.56 -2.01 -6.20
CA PHE A 12 2.22 -2.70 -7.30
C PHE A 12 3.55 -2.04 -7.66
N LEU A 13 3.59 -0.71 -7.78
CA LEU A 13 4.81 0.02 -8.12
C LEU A 13 5.89 -0.06 -7.03
N LEU A 14 5.49 -0.20 -5.78
CA LEU A 14 6.40 -0.30 -4.64
C LEU A 14 7.07 -1.68 -4.62
N VAL A 15 6.27 -2.74 -4.65
CA VAL A 15 6.78 -4.11 -4.50
C VAL A 15 7.30 -4.73 -5.79
N HIS A 16 6.88 -4.22 -6.95
CA HIS A 16 7.31 -4.74 -8.26
C HIS A 16 8.37 -3.85 -8.93
N ALA A 17 9.12 -3.09 -8.13
CA ALA A 17 10.18 -2.21 -8.64
C ALA A 17 11.36 -3.01 -9.23
N ASP A 18 11.60 -4.22 -8.72
CA ASP A 18 12.69 -5.13 -9.12
C ASP A 18 12.25 -6.22 -10.13
N GLY A 19 10.95 -6.36 -10.37
CA GLY A 19 10.37 -7.29 -11.34
C GLY A 19 9.93 -8.64 -10.78
N GLU A 20 10.01 -8.86 -9.46
CA GLU A 20 9.48 -10.06 -8.82
C GLU A 20 8.45 -9.69 -7.74
N PHE A 21 7.77 -10.69 -7.18
CA PHE A 21 6.97 -10.54 -5.96
C PHE A 21 7.43 -11.62 -5.00
N ASN A 22 7.73 -11.26 -3.76
CA ASN A 22 8.00 -12.24 -2.72
C ASN A 22 6.70 -12.63 -1.98
N ASP A 23 6.65 -13.82 -1.39
CA ASP A 23 5.45 -14.34 -0.71
C ASP A 23 5.00 -13.45 0.46
N ARG A 24 5.92 -12.73 1.11
CA ARG A 24 5.61 -11.83 2.23
C ARG A 24 4.94 -10.55 1.76
N GLU A 25 5.43 -9.95 0.68
CA GLU A 25 4.84 -8.78 0.04
C GLU A 25 3.41 -9.09 -0.37
N VAL A 26 3.19 -10.23 -1.03
CA VAL A 26 1.85 -10.69 -1.43
C VAL A 26 0.94 -10.88 -0.20
N ALA A 27 1.44 -11.52 0.86
CA ALA A 27 0.67 -11.70 2.09
C ALA A 27 0.26 -10.36 2.72
N LEU A 28 1.16 -9.36 2.71
CA LEU A 28 0.85 -8.01 3.19
C LEU A 28 -0.10 -7.26 2.28
N GLY A 29 0.05 -7.39 0.96
CA GLY A 29 -0.90 -6.88 -0.02
C GLY A 29 -2.32 -7.42 0.20
N ILE A 30 -2.44 -8.71 0.54
CA ILE A 30 -3.72 -9.33 0.91
C ILE A 30 -4.27 -8.77 2.23
N GLN A 31 -3.42 -8.56 3.25
CA GLN A 31 -3.86 -7.95 4.51
C GLN A 31 -4.31 -6.50 4.33
N MET A 32 -3.58 -5.73 3.53
CA MET A 32 -3.96 -4.38 3.13
C MET A 32 -5.31 -4.40 2.42
N ALA A 33 -5.46 -5.26 1.40
CA ALA A 33 -6.71 -5.42 0.65
C ALA A 33 -7.89 -5.72 1.58
N LYS A 34 -7.73 -6.68 2.50
CA LYS A 34 -8.76 -7.02 3.49
C LYS A 34 -9.13 -5.85 4.39
N THR A 35 -8.13 -5.10 4.87
CA THR A 35 -8.34 -3.96 5.78
C THR A 35 -9.08 -2.82 5.08
N GLU A 36 -8.86 -2.63 3.79
CA GLU A 36 -9.51 -1.59 2.98
C GLU A 36 -10.81 -2.06 2.29
N GLY A 37 -11.29 -3.26 2.61
CA GLY A 37 -12.51 -3.82 2.02
C GLY A 37 -12.38 -4.11 0.52
N ILE A 38 -11.17 -4.40 0.04
CA ILE A 38 -10.88 -4.89 -1.31
C ILE A 38 -11.05 -6.41 -1.30
N ASN A 39 -11.81 -6.93 -2.26
CA ASN A 39 -11.95 -8.37 -2.38
C ASN A 39 -10.63 -8.99 -2.87
N GLU A 40 -10.22 -10.14 -2.33
CA GLU A 40 -8.95 -10.77 -2.69
C GLU A 40 -8.88 -11.16 -4.18
N VAL A 41 -10.00 -11.59 -4.78
CA VAL A 41 -10.10 -11.91 -6.21
C VAL A 41 -9.95 -10.64 -7.04
N GLU A 42 -10.60 -9.54 -6.64
CA GLU A 42 -10.45 -8.22 -7.27
C GLU A 42 -9.00 -7.73 -7.19
N PHE A 43 -8.37 -7.90 -6.03
CA PHE A 43 -6.97 -7.53 -5.80
C PHE A 43 -6.03 -8.29 -6.73
N LYS A 44 -6.08 -9.63 -6.73
CA LYS A 44 -5.25 -10.48 -7.57
C LYS A 44 -5.47 -10.22 -9.07
N ALA A 45 -6.73 -10.14 -9.51
CA ALA A 45 -7.04 -9.82 -10.90
C ALA A 45 -6.50 -8.45 -11.33
N THR A 46 -6.50 -7.47 -10.41
CA THR A 46 -5.91 -6.16 -10.68
C THR A 46 -4.40 -6.26 -10.82
N LEU A 47 -3.69 -6.97 -9.93
CA LEU A 47 -2.24 -7.20 -10.05
C LEU A 47 -1.87 -7.88 -11.38
N ASP A 48 -2.61 -8.92 -11.77
CA ASP A 48 -2.40 -9.63 -13.04
C ASP A 48 -2.60 -8.72 -14.26
N SER A 49 -3.51 -7.74 -14.16
CA SER A 49 -3.71 -6.73 -15.20
C SER A 49 -2.54 -5.73 -15.28
N LEU A 50 -1.96 -5.38 -14.13
CA LEU A 50 -0.87 -4.40 -14.03
C LEU A 50 0.44 -4.97 -14.56
N LEU A 51 0.69 -6.27 -14.38
CA LEU A 51 1.86 -6.97 -14.96
C LEU A 51 1.99 -6.83 -16.48
N LYS A 52 0.89 -6.53 -17.20
CA LYS A 52 0.85 -6.39 -18.66
C LYS A 52 1.11 -4.95 -19.12
N ARG A 53 1.41 -4.04 -18.21
CA ARG A 53 1.46 -2.59 -18.44
C ARG A 53 2.84 -2.04 -18.08
N THR A 54 3.17 -0.87 -18.61
CA THR A 54 4.44 -0.21 -18.29
C THR A 54 4.35 0.51 -16.95
N SER A 55 5.42 0.42 -16.14
CA SER A 55 5.48 1.06 -14.82
C SER A 55 5.25 2.58 -14.88
N ALA A 56 5.71 3.24 -15.95
CA ALA A 56 5.48 4.67 -16.16
C ALA A 56 3.97 5.02 -16.25
N ASN A 57 3.18 4.22 -16.98
CA ASN A 57 1.74 4.46 -17.12
C ASN A 57 1.00 4.19 -15.81
N ILE A 58 1.40 3.12 -15.10
CA ILE A 58 0.81 2.77 -13.80
C ILE A 58 1.12 3.87 -12.77
N GLN A 59 2.34 4.42 -12.78
CA GLN A 59 2.74 5.49 -11.89
C GLN A 59 1.96 6.77 -12.13
N ALA A 60 1.83 7.20 -13.39
CA ALA A 60 1.03 8.38 -13.74
C ALA A 60 -0.42 8.22 -13.26
N GLU A 61 -1.04 7.08 -13.53
CA GLU A 61 -2.42 6.81 -13.10
C GLU A 61 -2.57 6.74 -11.58
N GLY A 62 -1.68 6.05 -10.88
CA GLY A 62 -1.73 5.93 -9.42
C GLY A 62 -1.62 7.29 -8.74
N ILE A 63 -0.71 8.15 -9.23
CA ILE A 63 -0.52 9.52 -8.73
C ILE A 63 -1.75 10.40 -9.04
N GLU A 64 -2.31 10.30 -10.25
CA GLU A 64 -3.52 11.05 -10.59
C GLU A 64 -4.73 10.61 -9.76
N GLU A 65 -4.88 9.31 -9.50
CA GLU A 65 -5.99 8.79 -8.72
C GLU A 65 -5.89 9.21 -7.25
N ILE A 66 -4.70 9.13 -6.64
CA ILE A 66 -4.51 9.56 -5.24
C ILE A 66 -4.74 11.07 -5.08
N LYS A 67 -4.29 11.90 -6.02
CA LYS A 67 -4.51 13.37 -5.99
C LYS A 67 -5.98 13.75 -5.95
N LYS A 68 -6.85 12.91 -6.50
CA LYS A 68 -8.30 13.15 -6.53
C LYS A 68 -8.97 12.75 -5.20
N LEU A 69 -8.33 11.93 -4.35
CA LEU A 69 -8.88 11.52 -3.06
C LEU A 69 -8.89 12.69 -2.05
N ASP A 70 -9.72 12.58 -1.01
CA ASP A 70 -9.65 13.51 0.12
C ASP A 70 -8.36 13.30 0.94
N HIS A 71 -7.99 14.33 1.72
CA HIS A 71 -6.73 14.38 2.48
C HIS A 71 -6.54 13.13 3.38
N ALA A 72 -7.59 12.70 4.07
CA ALA A 72 -7.50 11.53 4.95
C ALA A 72 -7.20 10.25 4.18
N LYS A 73 -7.81 10.06 3.00
CA LYS A 73 -7.55 8.92 2.12
C LYS A 73 -6.16 9.00 1.47
N GLN A 74 -5.68 10.20 1.13
CA GLN A 74 -4.32 10.40 0.64
C GLN A 74 -3.28 9.97 1.69
N ILE A 75 -3.43 10.44 2.93
CA ILE A 75 -2.58 10.03 4.05
C ILE A 75 -2.63 8.51 4.23
N ARG A 76 -3.83 7.92 4.22
CA ARG A 76 -4.00 6.47 4.41
C ARG A 76 -3.30 5.65 3.34
N CYS A 77 -3.34 6.07 2.07
CA CYS A 77 -2.59 5.41 1.00
C CYS A 77 -1.09 5.47 1.24
N VAL A 78 -0.53 6.65 1.54
CA VAL A 78 0.91 6.81 1.77
C VAL A 78 1.36 6.02 3.00
N ALA A 79 0.55 6.02 4.07
CA ALA A 79 0.82 5.24 5.27
C ALA A 79 0.90 3.73 4.98
N TRP A 80 0.04 3.20 4.11
CA TRP A 80 0.14 1.81 3.65
C TRP A 80 1.43 1.53 2.90
N LEU A 81 1.88 2.43 2.03
CA LEU A 81 3.18 2.27 1.35
C LEU A 81 4.32 2.18 2.37
N CYS A 82 4.30 3.01 3.41
CA CYS A 82 5.28 2.94 4.49
C CYS A 82 5.20 1.62 5.27
N VAL A 83 4.00 1.03 5.44
CA VAL A 83 3.87 -0.28 6.11
C VAL A 83 4.47 -1.38 5.24
N VAL A 84 4.15 -1.40 3.94
CA VAL A 84 4.61 -2.42 3.01
C VAL A 84 6.13 -2.36 2.83
N ALA A 85 6.70 -1.17 2.60
CA ALA A 85 8.14 -1.02 2.41
C ALA A 85 8.98 -1.29 3.68
N ASN A 86 8.38 -1.26 4.88
CA ASN A 86 9.08 -1.64 6.12
C ASN A 86 8.86 -3.12 6.50
N ALA A 87 8.19 -3.91 5.66
CA ALA A 87 7.82 -5.28 5.96
C ALA A 87 9.02 -6.21 6.12
N ASP A 88 9.98 -6.09 5.21
CA ASP A 88 11.18 -6.93 5.18
C ASP A 88 12.34 -6.33 5.98
N GLY A 89 12.05 -5.33 6.83
CA GLY A 89 12.98 -4.72 7.76
C GLY A 89 13.19 -3.24 7.44
N PHE A 90 14.43 -2.87 7.11
CA PHE A 90 14.76 -1.49 6.82
C PHE A 90 14.45 -1.17 5.36
N MET A 91 13.51 -0.24 5.14
CA MET A 91 13.13 0.25 3.81
C MET A 91 14.35 0.70 3.01
N ASP A 92 14.41 0.27 1.75
CA ASP A 92 15.52 0.61 0.87
C ASP A 92 15.43 2.06 0.35
N LYS A 93 16.54 2.55 -0.21
CA LYS A 93 16.63 3.94 -0.68
C LYS A 93 15.63 4.26 -1.81
N THR A 94 15.37 3.32 -2.71
CA THR A 94 14.46 3.48 -3.85
C THR A 94 13.02 3.57 -3.38
N GLU A 95 12.61 2.71 -2.46
CA GLU A 95 11.30 2.76 -1.81
C GLU A 95 11.09 4.09 -1.07
N TRP A 96 12.09 4.52 -0.30
CA TRP A 96 12.09 5.82 0.38
C TRP A 96 11.91 6.97 -0.60
N GLN A 97 12.65 6.97 -1.71
CA GLN A 97 12.56 8.00 -2.74
C GLN A 97 11.20 8.00 -3.44
N PHE A 98 10.63 6.83 -3.69
CA PHE A 98 9.31 6.68 -4.29
C PHE A 98 8.22 7.26 -3.36
N ILE A 99 8.21 6.87 -2.09
CA ILE A 99 7.25 7.38 -1.10
C ILE A 99 7.43 8.88 -0.90
N TYR A 100 8.68 9.37 -0.79
CA TYR A 100 9.00 10.79 -0.66
C TYR A 100 8.47 11.61 -1.84
N LYS A 101 8.64 11.13 -3.06
CA LYS A 101 8.08 11.78 -4.25
C LYS A 101 6.56 11.93 -4.10
N ILE A 102 5.84 10.88 -3.71
CA ILE A 102 4.38 10.91 -3.58
C ILE A 102 3.95 11.91 -2.50
N TYR A 103 4.40 11.74 -1.26
CA TYR A 103 3.82 12.52 -0.17
C TYR A 103 4.29 13.98 -0.18
N HIS A 104 5.57 14.22 -0.50
CA HIS A 104 6.15 15.56 -0.40
C HIS A 104 6.06 16.34 -1.72
N LYS A 105 6.35 15.71 -2.87
CA LYS A 105 6.37 16.42 -4.16
C LYS A 105 5.02 16.46 -4.84
N GLU A 106 4.25 15.36 -4.79
CA GLU A 106 2.97 15.27 -5.51
C GLU A 106 1.78 15.74 -4.67
N LEU A 107 1.79 15.51 -3.36
CA LEU A 107 0.62 15.73 -2.49
C LEU A 107 0.81 16.81 -1.42
N GLY A 108 2.05 17.15 -1.05
CA GLY A 108 2.32 18.14 0.01
C GLY A 108 1.82 17.74 1.39
N LEU A 109 1.79 16.45 1.70
CA LEU A 109 1.29 15.92 2.98
C LEU A 109 2.30 16.12 4.12
N ASN A 110 1.79 16.24 5.34
CA ASN A 110 2.61 16.28 6.54
C ASN A 110 3.06 14.86 6.93
N LEU A 111 4.37 14.69 7.16
CA LEU A 111 4.96 13.42 7.57
C LEU A 111 4.39 12.92 8.90
N ASP A 112 4.12 13.79 9.87
CA ASP A 112 3.61 13.40 11.20
C ASP A 112 2.21 12.76 11.09
N GLU A 113 1.36 13.26 10.18
CA GLU A 113 0.04 12.68 9.92
C GLU A 113 0.16 11.27 9.32
N ILE A 114 1.09 11.09 8.38
CA ILE A 114 1.40 9.79 7.76
C ILE A 114 1.92 8.82 8.82
N MET A 115 2.88 9.24 9.65
CA MET A 115 3.46 8.39 10.70
C MET A 115 2.42 8.00 11.75
N LYS A 116 1.47 8.88 12.07
CA LYS A 116 0.36 8.55 12.97
C LYS A 116 -0.51 7.43 12.39
N VAL A 117 -0.97 7.57 11.14
CA VAL A 117 -1.79 6.55 10.48
C VAL A 117 -1.00 5.26 10.25
N GLN A 118 0.29 5.34 9.93
CA GLN A 118 1.16 4.17 9.79
C GLN A 118 1.17 3.34 11.08
N LYS A 119 1.34 3.98 12.25
CA LYS A 119 1.30 3.29 13.55
C LYS A 119 -0.04 2.61 13.82
N GLU A 120 -1.14 3.27 13.46
CA GLU A 120 -2.49 2.69 13.56
C GLU A 120 -2.62 1.44 12.68
N LEU A 121 -2.15 1.51 11.43
CA LEU A 121 -2.17 0.39 10.48
C LEU A 121 -1.30 -0.79 10.96
N VAL A 122 -0.09 -0.54 11.44
CA VAL A 122 0.78 -1.57 12.04
C VAL A 122 0.09 -2.27 13.21
N GLY A 123 -0.63 -1.51 14.05
CA GLY A 123 -1.41 -2.08 15.15
C GLY A 123 -2.56 -2.99 14.70
N ILE A 124 -3.07 -2.80 13.48
CA ILE A 124 -4.12 -3.65 12.88
C ILE A 124 -3.48 -4.92 12.27
N THR A 125 -2.39 -4.78 11.52
CA THR A 125 -1.72 -5.90 10.83
C THR A 125 -0.94 -6.82 11.77
N SER A 126 -0.43 -6.29 12.89
CA SER A 126 0.36 -7.05 13.87
C SER A 126 -0.47 -7.89 14.84
N LYS A 127 -1.78 -7.64 14.96
CA LYS A 127 -2.65 -8.44 15.83
C LYS A 127 -2.83 -9.83 15.21
N LYS A 128 -2.07 -10.81 15.71
CA LYS A 128 -2.37 -12.24 15.55
C LYS A 128 -3.88 -12.46 15.80
N PRO A 129 -4.58 -13.28 15.00
CA PRO A 129 -5.91 -13.72 15.39
C PRO A 129 -5.78 -14.33 16.78
N MET A 130 -6.43 -13.74 17.79
CA MET A 130 -6.61 -14.42 19.06
C MET A 130 -7.37 -15.70 18.73
N MET A 131 -6.68 -16.85 18.70
CA MET A 131 -7.35 -18.12 18.84
C MET A 131 -8.02 -18.08 20.21
N PHE A 132 -9.33 -17.90 20.22
CA PHE A 132 -10.14 -18.38 21.32
C PHE A 132 -10.01 -19.90 21.29
N THR A 133 -9.03 -20.45 22.01
CA THR A 133 -9.14 -21.82 22.48
C THR A 133 -10.27 -21.83 23.50
N ALA A 134 -11.48 -22.06 23.00
CA ALA A 134 -12.57 -22.52 23.83
C ALA A 134 -12.14 -23.88 24.40
N VAL A 135 -11.70 -23.85 25.65
CA VAL A 135 -11.59 -25.05 26.48
C VAL A 135 -13.03 -25.41 26.85
N LEU A 136 -13.52 -26.50 26.28
CA LEU A 136 -14.69 -27.25 26.76
C LEU A 136 -14.18 -28.54 27.39
#